data_AF-A0A6C0NZX6-F1
#
_entry.id   AF-A0A6C0NZX6-F1
#
_cell.length_a   1.000
_cell.length_b   1.000
_cell.length_c   1.000
_cell.angle_alpha   90.00
_cell.angle_beta   90.00
_cell.angle_gamma   90.00
#
_symmetry.space_group_name_H-M   'P 1'
#
loop_
_entity.id
_entity.type
_entity.pdbx_description
1 polymer ?
#
loop_
_entity_poly.entity_id
_entity_poly.type
_entity_poly.pdbx_seq_one_letter_code
_entity_poly.pdbx_strand_id
1 'polypeptide(L)'
;MMKTALALLVLLLGGWLGSLRSNAAPDADWHKLQDGEAVSVQVVGSLHGITPSPLYTVATSEGRAIVATIVRWYNAAPPNGVQPFYGRHGYPWKLRIDLSDGSDIMIEQAYDCTTRAFSNHSEKSCASADGEVVFHVQSKELRGKNRELYDWLAGGWRTQQ
;
A
#
# COMPACT_ATOMS: atom_id res chain seq x y z
N MET A 1 -19.17 71.25 -38.42
CA MET A 1 -17.89 71.07 -39.14
C MET A 1 -16.75 71.23 -38.14
N MET A 2 -16.09 70.14 -37.74
CA MET A 2 -14.66 70.05 -37.40
C MET A 2 -14.32 68.60 -37.08
N LYS A 3 -13.31 68.08 -37.80
CA LYS A 3 -12.62 66.78 -37.64
C LYS A 3 -11.73 66.86 -36.38
N THR A 4 -11.54 65.82 -35.57
CA THR A 4 -10.53 64.72 -35.60
C THR A 4 -10.64 64.06 -34.19
N ALA A 5 -10.30 62.81 -33.86
CA ALA A 5 -9.20 61.94 -34.26
C ALA A 5 -9.49 60.46 -33.91
N LEU A 6 -8.71 59.59 -34.57
CA LEU A 6 -8.57 58.14 -34.39
C LEU A 6 -8.16 57.73 -32.97
N ALA A 7 -8.69 56.59 -32.49
CA ALA A 7 -7.93 55.62 -31.70
C ALA A 7 -8.59 54.23 -31.79
N LEU A 8 -7.95 53.32 -32.53
CA LEU A 8 -8.22 51.88 -32.50
C LEU A 8 -7.67 51.31 -31.17
N LEU A 9 -8.48 50.58 -30.42
CA LEU A 9 -8.01 49.69 -29.36
C LEU A 9 -8.62 48.30 -29.57
N VAL A 10 -7.80 47.37 -30.08
CA VAL A 10 -8.13 45.95 -30.16
C VAL A 10 -7.68 45.31 -28.85
N LEU A 11 -8.62 44.94 -27.98
CA LEU A 11 -8.35 44.13 -26.79
C LEU A 11 -8.77 42.68 -27.08
N LEU A 12 -7.75 41.83 -27.20
CA LEU A 12 -7.84 40.38 -27.28
C LEU A 12 -8.33 39.82 -25.93
N LEU A 13 -9.58 39.38 -25.87
CA LEU A 13 -10.07 38.51 -24.79
C LEU A 13 -9.87 37.05 -25.19
N GLY A 14 -8.63 36.58 -25.06
CA GLY A 14 -8.27 35.18 -25.18
C GLY A 14 -8.17 34.50 -23.82
N GLY A 15 -9.02 33.49 -23.61
CA GLY A 15 -8.67 32.25 -22.90
C GLY A 15 -8.58 32.29 -21.37
N TRP A 16 -9.64 31.82 -20.71
CA TRP A 16 -9.54 31.19 -19.38
C TRP A 16 -10.38 29.91 -19.35
N LEU A 17 -9.97 28.91 -20.14
CA LEU A 17 -10.35 27.52 -19.91
C LEU A 17 -9.35 26.96 -18.90
N GLY A 18 -9.71 27.06 -17.61
CA GLY A 18 -8.98 26.40 -16.54
C GLY A 18 -8.96 24.90 -16.78
N SER A 19 -7.78 24.38 -17.11
CA SER A 19 -7.53 22.96 -17.23
C SER A 19 -7.61 22.33 -15.83
N LEU A 20 -8.69 21.61 -15.54
CA LEU A 20 -8.79 20.74 -14.37
C LEU A 20 -7.75 19.62 -14.56
N ARG A 21 -6.53 19.83 -14.06
CA ARG A 21 -5.59 18.73 -13.84
C ARG A 21 -6.14 17.91 -12.68
N SER A 22 -6.84 16.83 -13.03
CA SER A 22 -6.99 15.68 -12.15
C SER A 22 -5.59 15.20 -11.74
N ASN A 23 -5.21 15.41 -10.48
CA ASN A 23 -4.06 14.75 -9.88
C ASN A 23 -4.43 13.28 -9.67
N ALA A 24 -4.47 12.50 -10.75
CA ALA A 24 -4.29 11.06 -10.62
C ALA A 24 -2.85 10.89 -10.10
N ALA A 25 -2.71 10.33 -8.90
CA ALA A 25 -1.41 9.91 -8.42
C ALA A 25 -0.76 9.03 -9.50
N PRO A 26 0.55 9.18 -9.78
CA PRO A 26 1.20 8.34 -10.77
C PRO A 26 0.96 6.89 -10.35
N ASP A 27 0.44 6.08 -11.28
CA ASP A 27 0.32 4.64 -11.13
C ASP A 27 1.69 4.12 -10.68
N ALA A 28 1.87 3.92 -9.38
CA ALA A 28 3.08 3.35 -8.85
C ALA A 28 3.13 1.96 -9.45
N ASP A 29 4.07 1.73 -10.37
CA ASP A 29 4.27 0.49 -11.13
C ASP A 29 4.15 -0.72 -10.19
N TRP A 30 2.91 -1.21 -10.09
CA TRP A 30 2.47 -2.20 -9.12
C TRP A 30 2.44 -3.51 -9.86
N HIS A 31 3.38 -4.37 -9.51
CA HIS A 31 3.44 -5.68 -10.08
C HIS A 31 2.31 -6.54 -9.50
N LYS A 32 1.32 -6.85 -10.34
CA LYS A 32 0.31 -7.87 -10.03
C LYS A 32 0.93 -9.24 -10.20
N LEU A 33 0.81 -10.04 -9.14
CA LEU A 33 1.28 -11.42 -9.13
C LEU A 33 0.50 -12.24 -10.15
N GLN A 34 1.22 -12.92 -11.03
CA GLN A 34 0.64 -13.85 -12.00
C GLN A 34 0.44 -15.24 -11.38
N ASP A 35 -0.35 -16.07 -12.05
CA ASP A 35 -0.54 -17.46 -11.64
C ASP A 35 0.79 -18.21 -11.60
N GLY A 36 1.07 -18.88 -10.48
CA GLY A 36 2.30 -19.66 -10.27
C GLY A 36 3.51 -18.84 -9.83
N GLU A 37 3.41 -17.51 -9.75
CA GLU A 37 4.50 -16.66 -9.28
C GLU A 37 4.72 -16.78 -7.78
N ALA A 38 3.66 -16.80 -6.98
CA ALA A 38 3.74 -17.07 -5.55
C ALA A 38 3.82 -18.59 -5.27
N VAL A 39 4.84 -19.02 -4.53
CA VAL A 39 5.11 -20.44 -4.25
C VAL A 39 4.78 -20.83 -2.81
N SER A 40 4.82 -19.88 -1.88
CA SER A 40 4.44 -20.08 -0.49
C SER A 40 4.00 -18.78 0.17
N VAL A 41 3.28 -18.92 1.29
CA VAL A 41 2.96 -17.82 2.19
C VAL A 41 3.15 -18.23 3.65
N GLN A 42 3.58 -17.28 4.49
CA GLN A 42 3.71 -17.49 5.92
C GLN A 42 3.49 -16.19 6.70
N VAL A 43 2.76 -16.25 7.81
CA VAL A 43 2.72 -15.14 8.77
C VAL A 43 3.87 -15.29 9.75
N VAL A 44 4.77 -14.30 9.77
CA VAL A 44 5.95 -14.26 10.61
C VAL A 44 5.84 -13.11 11.63
N GLY A 45 6.29 -13.36 12.85
CA GLY A 45 6.36 -12.35 13.90
C GLY A 45 7.66 -11.53 13.79
N SER A 46 7.59 -10.25 14.18
CA SER A 46 8.78 -9.38 14.23
C SER A 46 9.58 -9.50 15.55
N LEU A 47 9.13 -10.36 16.49
CA LEU A 47 9.76 -10.60 17.80
C LEU A 47 10.30 -12.03 17.92
N HIS A 48 11.39 -12.17 18.66
CA HIS A 48 11.95 -13.46 19.02
C HIS A 48 10.99 -14.25 19.93
N GLY A 49 10.87 -15.56 19.70
CA GLY A 49 10.01 -16.45 20.48
C GLY A 49 8.54 -16.49 20.04
N ILE A 50 8.15 -15.72 19.02
CA ILE A 50 6.81 -15.80 18.44
C ILE A 50 6.73 -16.95 17.42
N THR A 51 5.77 -17.85 17.61
CA THR A 51 5.49 -18.94 16.67
C THR A 51 4.84 -18.39 15.40
N PRO A 52 5.44 -18.61 14.21
CA PRO A 52 4.84 -18.21 12.95
C PRO A 52 3.61 -19.08 12.62
N SER A 53 2.84 -18.70 11.60
CA SER A 53 1.90 -19.64 11.00
C SER A 53 2.63 -20.86 10.42
N PRO A 54 1.92 -21.96 10.15
CA PRO A 54 2.41 -22.96 9.21
C PRO A 54 2.87 -22.32 7.90
N LEU A 55 3.86 -22.95 7.26
CA LEU A 55 4.26 -22.56 5.91
C LEU A 55 3.27 -23.18 4.92
N TYR A 56 2.47 -22.33 4.28
CA TYR A 56 1.53 -22.77 3.26
C TYR A 56 2.24 -22.77 1.91
N THR A 57 2.34 -23.94 1.27
CA THR A 57 3.03 -24.08 -0.02
C THR A 57 2.08 -24.57 -1.11
N VAL A 58 2.38 -24.26 -2.36
CA VAL A 58 1.58 -24.73 -3.50
C VAL A 58 1.65 -26.26 -3.74
N ALA A 59 2.53 -26.96 -3.00
CA ALA A 59 2.69 -28.41 -3.05
C ALA A 59 1.52 -29.17 -2.41
N THR A 60 0.78 -28.55 -1.49
CA THR A 60 -0.42 -29.15 -0.87
C THR A 60 -1.69 -28.49 -1.39
N SER A 61 -2.82 -29.19 -1.36
CA SER A 61 -4.12 -28.64 -1.78
C SER A 61 -4.56 -27.47 -0.90
N GLU A 62 -4.41 -27.60 0.41
CA GLU A 62 -4.69 -26.56 1.40
C GLU A 62 -3.80 -25.33 1.19
N GLY A 63 -2.49 -25.54 1.10
CA GLY A 63 -1.54 -24.45 0.91
C GLY A 63 -1.78 -23.72 -0.42
N ARG A 64 -2.12 -24.44 -1.48
CA ARG A 64 -2.53 -23.85 -2.76
C ARG A 64 -3.77 -22.96 -2.65
N ALA A 65 -4.79 -23.39 -1.90
CA ALA A 65 -6.01 -22.60 -1.69
C ALA A 65 -5.74 -21.30 -0.91
N ILE A 66 -4.85 -21.37 0.09
CA ILE A 66 -4.43 -20.22 0.89
C ILE A 66 -3.58 -19.26 0.05
N VAL A 67 -2.55 -19.76 -0.64
CA VAL A 67 -1.70 -18.96 -1.54
C VAL A 67 -2.55 -18.25 -2.60
N ALA A 68 -3.47 -18.96 -3.26
CA ALA A 68 -4.36 -18.37 -4.26
C ALA A 68 -5.27 -17.28 -3.67
N THR A 69 -5.72 -17.46 -2.43
CA THR A 69 -6.53 -16.45 -1.72
C THR A 69 -5.72 -15.20 -1.39
N ILE A 70 -4.50 -15.36 -0.88
CA ILE A 70 -3.59 -14.24 -0.60
C ILE A 70 -3.25 -13.48 -1.88
N VAL A 71 -2.88 -14.18 -2.96
CA VAL A 71 -2.58 -13.57 -4.26
C VAL A 71 -3.78 -12.79 -4.79
N ARG A 72 -5.00 -13.34 -4.68
CA ARG A 72 -6.23 -12.65 -5.06
C ARG A 72 -6.41 -11.35 -4.26
N TRP A 73 -6.21 -11.39 -2.95
CA TRP A 73 -6.33 -10.19 -2.10
C TRP A 73 -5.26 -9.15 -2.40
N TYR A 74 -3.99 -9.57 -2.56
CA TYR A 74 -2.89 -8.70 -2.98
C TYR A 74 -3.23 -8.00 -4.30
N ASN A 75 -3.63 -8.74 -5.33
CA ASN A 75 -3.97 -8.19 -6.65
C ASN A 75 -5.21 -7.28 -6.65
N ALA A 76 -6.10 -7.43 -5.67
CA ALA A 76 -7.29 -6.62 -5.47
C ALA A 76 -7.05 -5.37 -4.60
N ALA A 77 -5.83 -5.16 -4.12
CA ALA A 77 -5.44 -4.09 -3.22
C ALA A 77 -4.48 -3.09 -3.89
N PRO A 78 -4.89 -2.41 -4.97
CA PRO A 78 -3.99 -1.52 -5.69
C PRO A 78 -3.44 -0.43 -4.77
N PRO A 79 -2.15 -0.08 -4.88
CA PRO A 79 -1.58 1.00 -4.09
C PRO A 79 -2.31 2.32 -4.33
N ASN A 80 -2.65 3.02 -3.25
CA ASN A 80 -3.27 4.35 -3.29
C ASN A 80 -2.30 5.47 -2.86
N GLY A 81 -1.03 5.14 -2.67
CA GLY A 81 0.02 6.09 -2.33
C GLY A 81 1.41 5.46 -2.32
N VAL A 82 2.43 6.31 -2.44
CA VAL A 82 3.84 5.97 -2.22
C VAL A 82 4.42 6.98 -1.25
N GLN A 83 5.04 6.50 -0.18
CA GLN A 83 5.77 7.37 0.73
C GLN A 83 6.99 6.62 1.30
N PRO A 84 8.05 7.33 1.71
CA PRO A 84 9.31 6.69 2.13
C PRO A 84 9.16 5.85 3.40
N PHE A 85 8.11 6.07 4.19
CA PHE A 85 7.83 5.31 5.40
C PHE A 85 6.38 5.48 5.84
N TYR A 86 5.63 4.38 5.99
CA TYR A 86 4.25 4.43 6.51
C TYR A 86 4.14 4.45 8.03
N GLY A 87 5.26 4.40 8.76
CA GLY A 87 5.18 4.19 10.19
C GLY A 87 4.99 2.73 10.53
N ARG A 88 5.45 2.35 11.71
CA ARG A 88 5.17 1.06 12.35
C ARG A 88 4.86 1.32 13.81
N HIS A 89 3.95 0.52 14.35
CA HIS A 89 3.65 0.47 15.78
C HIS A 89 4.03 -0.90 16.34
N GLY A 90 4.89 -0.91 17.36
CA GLY A 90 5.37 -2.14 17.99
C GLY A 90 6.05 -3.10 17.01
N TYR A 91 5.67 -4.37 17.11
CA TYR A 91 6.22 -5.48 16.33
C TYR A 91 5.07 -6.19 15.60
N PRO A 92 4.58 -5.63 14.47
CA PRO A 92 3.44 -6.20 13.79
C PRO A 92 3.76 -7.59 13.23
N TRP A 93 2.71 -8.39 13.09
CA TRP A 93 2.74 -9.57 12.24
C TRP A 93 2.95 -9.15 10.80
N LYS A 94 3.75 -9.93 10.09
CA LYS A 94 4.01 -9.72 8.68
C LYS A 94 3.64 -10.98 7.92
N LEU A 95 2.94 -10.81 6.81
CA LEU A 95 2.77 -11.87 5.84
C LEU A 95 3.92 -11.82 4.85
N ARG A 96 4.64 -12.92 4.73
CA ARG A 96 5.67 -13.16 3.71
C ARG A 96 5.06 -13.97 2.59
N ILE A 97 5.27 -13.52 1.35
CA ILE A 97 4.96 -14.26 0.13
C ILE A 97 6.30 -14.55 -0.55
N ASP A 98 6.68 -15.82 -0.66
CA ASP A 98 7.88 -16.18 -1.46
C ASP A 98 7.47 -16.35 -2.92
N LEU A 99 8.29 -15.77 -3.80
CA LEU A 99 8.09 -15.83 -5.24
C LEU A 99 9.00 -16.90 -5.88
N SER A 100 8.60 -17.40 -7.05
CA SER A 100 9.30 -18.44 -7.78
C SER A 100 10.70 -18.02 -8.25
N ASP A 101 10.96 -16.72 -8.35
CA ASP A 101 12.28 -16.15 -8.71
C ASP A 101 13.23 -16.02 -7.51
N GLY A 102 12.77 -16.42 -6.32
CA GLY A 102 13.54 -16.35 -5.07
C GLY A 102 13.43 -15.01 -4.33
N SER A 103 12.72 -14.03 -4.87
CA SER A 103 12.38 -12.79 -4.15
C SER A 103 11.17 -12.99 -3.22
N ASP A 104 10.91 -12.02 -2.36
CA ASP A 104 9.77 -12.02 -1.46
C ASP A 104 9.00 -10.69 -1.46
N ILE A 105 7.73 -10.78 -1.08
CA ILE A 105 6.87 -9.64 -0.77
C ILE A 105 6.49 -9.74 0.70
N MET A 106 6.69 -8.65 1.43
CA MET A 106 6.26 -8.55 2.82
C MET A 106 5.05 -7.63 2.94
N ILE A 107 4.06 -8.03 3.72
CA ILE A 107 2.81 -7.28 3.92
C ILE A 107 2.58 -7.11 5.42
N GLU A 108 2.31 -5.88 5.85
CA GLU A 108 1.95 -5.57 7.23
C GLU A 108 0.69 -4.71 7.33
N GLN A 109 0.05 -4.65 8.50
CA GLN A 109 -1.04 -3.71 8.74
C GLN A 109 -0.53 -2.27 8.64
N ALA A 110 -1.33 -1.39 8.04
CA ALA A 110 -1.00 0.02 7.97
C ALA A 110 -1.30 0.72 9.31
N TYR A 111 -0.51 1.74 9.62
CA TYR A 111 -0.71 2.60 10.79
C TYR A 111 -0.61 4.06 10.38
N ASP A 112 -1.44 4.91 10.96
CA ASP A 112 -1.29 6.36 10.87
C ASP A 112 -0.52 6.85 12.09
N CYS A 113 0.76 7.17 11.86
CA CYS A 113 1.66 7.64 12.90
C CYS A 113 1.88 9.16 12.84
N THR A 114 1.76 9.83 13.98
CA THR A 114 2.10 11.24 14.15
C THR A 114 3.22 11.38 15.17
N THR A 115 4.22 12.21 14.85
CA THR A 115 5.30 12.56 15.78
C THR A 115 5.11 13.99 16.26
N ARG A 116 4.99 14.17 17.58
CA ARG A 116 4.98 15.48 18.24
C ARG A 116 6.36 15.76 18.82
N ALA A 117 7.02 16.80 18.36
CA ALA A 117 8.30 17.24 18.90
C ALA A 117 8.09 18.15 20.12
N PHE A 118 8.88 17.92 21.16
CA PHE A 118 9.03 18.76 22.34
C PHE A 118 10.48 19.27 22.41
N SER A 119 10.78 20.20 23.31
CA SER A 119 12.11 20.84 23.39
C SER A 119 13.25 19.88 23.72
N ASN A 120 12.97 18.75 24.35
CA ASN A 120 13.96 17.77 24.81
C ASN A 120 13.66 16.31 24.41
N HIS A 121 12.54 16.04 23.75
CA HIS A 121 12.15 14.71 23.31
C HIS A 121 11.10 14.79 22.18
N SER A 122 10.68 13.64 21.66
CA SER A 122 9.56 13.54 20.73
C SER A 122 8.66 12.37 21.13
N GLU A 123 7.35 12.55 21.02
CA GLU A 123 6.38 11.49 21.24
C GLU A 123 5.82 11.02 19.90
N LYS A 124 5.81 9.70 19.69
CA LYS A 124 5.19 9.07 18.52
C LYS A 124 3.91 8.38 18.94
N SER A 125 2.79 8.79 18.35
CA SER A 125 1.51 8.10 18.46
C SER A 125 1.20 7.41 17.14
N CYS A 126 0.66 6.20 17.17
CA CYS A 126 0.22 5.47 15.98
C CYS A 126 -1.15 4.86 16.24
N ALA A 127 -2.07 5.05 15.29
CA ALA A 127 -3.35 4.36 15.26
C ALA A 127 -3.36 3.36 14.10
N SER A 128 -4.04 2.22 14.24
CA SER A 128 -4.23 1.31 13.12
C SER A 128 -5.05 2.00 12.02
N ALA A 129 -4.60 1.87 10.77
CA ALA A 129 -5.36 2.34 9.62
C ALA A 129 -6.29 1.22 9.16
N ASP A 130 -7.56 1.37 9.52
CA ASP A 130 -8.54 0.29 9.46
C ASP A 130 -8.78 -0.25 8.03
N GLY A 131 -8.49 -1.53 7.83
CA GLY A 131 -8.65 -2.22 6.53
C GLY A 131 -7.55 -1.90 5.51
N GLU A 132 -6.46 -1.28 5.95
CA GLU A 132 -5.34 -0.89 5.09
C GLU A 132 -4.07 -1.67 5.42
N VAL A 133 -3.28 -1.93 4.39
CA VAL A 133 -2.04 -2.71 4.48
C VAL A 133 -0.90 -1.97 3.78
N VAL A 134 0.32 -2.27 4.20
CA VAL A 134 1.55 -1.80 3.57
C VAL A 134 2.26 -2.99 2.94
N PHE A 135 2.47 -2.90 1.63
CA PHE A 135 3.28 -3.83 0.86
C PHE A 135 4.71 -3.32 0.79
N HIS A 136 5.66 -4.19 1.10
CA HIS A 136 7.09 -3.98 0.95
C HIS A 136 7.50 -4.80 -0.27
N VAL A 137 7.67 -4.12 -1.39
CA VAL A 137 8.04 -4.74 -2.66
C VAL A 137 9.39 -4.14 -3.06
N GLN A 138 10.43 -4.97 -3.08
CA GLN A 138 11.81 -4.54 -3.29
C GLN A 138 12.21 -3.44 -2.27
N SER A 139 12.53 -2.23 -2.74
CA SER A 139 12.92 -1.08 -1.91
C SER A 139 11.78 -0.07 -1.68
N LYS A 140 10.55 -0.41 -2.06
CA LYS A 140 9.39 0.48 -1.97
C LYS A 140 8.41 0.00 -0.92
N GLU A 141 7.85 0.95 -0.18
CA GLU A 141 6.63 0.75 0.61
C GLU A 141 5.44 1.32 -0.16
N LEU A 142 4.39 0.53 -0.30
CA LEU A 142 3.16 0.86 -1.01
C LEU A 142 1.99 0.63 -0.07
N ARG A 143 1.08 1.61 0.07
CA ARG A 143 -0.12 1.46 0.90
C ARG A 143 -1.31 1.15 0.02
N GLY A 144 -2.14 0.22 0.44
CA GLY A 144 -3.36 -0.15 -0.27
C GLY A 144 -4.45 -0.59 0.72
N LYS A 145 -5.66 -0.77 0.19
CA LYS A 145 -6.84 -1.10 0.99
C LYS A 145 -7.35 -2.48 0.63
N ASN A 146 -7.45 -3.36 1.63
CA ASN A 146 -8.07 -4.67 1.51
C ASN A 146 -8.42 -5.18 2.91
N ARG A 147 -9.72 -5.22 3.22
CA ARG A 147 -10.24 -5.56 4.54
C ARG A 147 -9.89 -7.00 4.90
N GLU A 148 -10.10 -7.91 3.97
CA GLU A 148 -9.93 -9.34 4.17
C GLU A 148 -8.47 -9.68 4.47
N LEU A 149 -7.53 -9.10 3.73
CA LEU A 149 -6.10 -9.26 3.97
C LEU A 149 -5.67 -8.65 5.32
N TYR A 150 -6.20 -7.46 5.64
CA TYR A 150 -5.97 -6.81 6.93
C TYR A 150 -6.45 -7.67 8.11
N ASP A 151 -7.71 -8.12 8.08
CA ASP A 151 -8.32 -8.93 9.14
C ASP A 151 -7.63 -10.29 9.28
N TRP A 152 -7.29 -10.90 8.14
CA TRP A 152 -6.56 -12.16 8.12
C TRP A 152 -5.20 -12.02 8.81
N LEU A 153 -4.44 -10.96 8.49
CA LEU A 153 -3.15 -10.68 9.11
C LEU A 153 -3.26 -10.30 10.60
N ALA A 154 -4.34 -9.62 11.00
CA ALA A 154 -4.59 -9.24 12.39
C ALA A 154 -4.84 -10.44 13.32
N GLY A 155 -5.25 -11.58 12.76
CA GLY A 155 -5.36 -12.83 13.53
C GLY A 155 -6.21 -13.91 12.89
N GLY A 156 -6.88 -13.64 11.76
CA GLY A 156 -7.72 -14.64 11.07
C GLY A 156 -6.97 -15.90 10.64
N TRP A 157 -5.66 -15.81 10.39
CA TRP A 157 -4.82 -16.97 10.09
C TRP A 157 -4.76 -18.00 11.23
N ARG A 158 -4.97 -17.59 12.49
CA ARG A 158 -4.89 -18.50 13.66
C ARG A 158 -6.07 -19.47 13.71
N THR A 159 -7.20 -19.08 13.14
CA THR A 159 -8.46 -19.81 13.20
C THR A 159 -8.75 -20.63 11.94
N GLN A 160 -7.90 -20.56 10.92
CA GLN A 160 -8.06 -21.28 9.65
C GLN A 160 -7.46 -22.71 9.68
N GLN A 161 -7.41 -23.33 10.86
CA GLN A 161 -6.92 -24.69 11.06
C GLN A 161 -8.03 -25.72 10.94
#